data_AF-A0A1Q9ND57-F1
#
_entry.id   AF-A0A1Q9ND57-F1
#
_cell.length_a   1.000
_cell.length_b   1.000
_cell.length_c   1.000
_cell.angle_alpha   90.00
_cell.angle_beta   90.00
_cell.angle_gamma   90.00
#
_symmetry.space_group_name_H-M   'P 1'
#
loop_
_entity.id
_entity.type
_entity.pdbx_description
1 polymer ?
#
loop_
_entity_poly.entity_id
_entity_poly.type
_entity_poly.pdbx_seq_one_letter_code
_entity_poly.pdbx_strand_id
1 'polypeptide(L)'
;MKAIISKGSPENITWSLDDPVSPELVDKIEISGDKTNIDWFSFEFFEIISLLREKYSLDEIEEMLYDEDPKIIELGSIVLDKSLLIENNQNMEDLVRLYFPVMQVIVRKLRIT
;
A
#
# COMPACT_ATOMS: atom_id res chain seq x y z
N MET A 1 8.86 5.42 -10.73
CA MET A 1 9.38 5.03 -9.39
C MET A 1 9.33 3.50 -9.27
N LYS A 2 10.16 2.86 -8.43
CA LYS A 2 10.12 1.40 -8.22
C LYS A 2 10.17 1.08 -6.73
N ALA A 3 9.39 0.09 -6.31
CA ALA A 3 9.39 -0.47 -4.97
C ALA A 3 9.95 -1.90 -4.98
N ILE A 4 10.51 -2.32 -3.86
CA ILE A 4 11.12 -3.64 -3.69
C ILE A 4 10.91 -4.17 -2.27
N ILE A 5 10.60 -5.46 -2.17
CA ILE A 5 10.77 -6.23 -0.93
C ILE A 5 12.01 -7.10 -1.12
N SER A 6 13.11 -6.76 -0.44
CA SER A 6 14.42 -7.42 -0.59
C SER A 6 14.97 -8.04 0.70
N LYS A 7 14.38 -7.77 1.85
CA LYS A 7 14.95 -8.19 3.15
C LYS A 7 14.33 -9.50 3.62
N GLY A 8 15.08 -10.60 3.52
CA GLY A 8 14.73 -11.90 4.13
C GLY A 8 13.85 -12.83 3.28
N SER A 9 13.42 -12.41 2.09
CA SER A 9 12.75 -13.29 1.12
C SER A 9 13.78 -13.96 0.20
N PRO A 10 13.61 -15.24 -0.18
CA PRO A 10 14.46 -15.88 -1.19
C PRO A 10 14.28 -15.28 -2.60
N GLU A 11 13.19 -14.53 -2.84
CA GLU A 11 12.90 -13.85 -4.10
C GLU A 11 12.66 -12.36 -3.86
N ASN A 12 13.39 -11.52 -4.61
CA ASN A 12 13.17 -10.08 -4.61
C ASN A 12 11.90 -9.78 -5.40
N ILE A 13 10.90 -9.18 -4.75
CA ILE A 13 9.67 -8.75 -5.41
C ILE A 13 9.80 -7.28 -5.71
N THR A 14 9.71 -6.92 -6.99
CA THR A 14 9.80 -5.54 -7.46
C THR A 14 8.59 -5.17 -8.28
N TRP A 15 8.08 -3.96 -8.08
CA TRP A 15 7.03 -3.39 -8.90
C TRP A 15 7.27 -1.90 -9.11
N SER A 16 6.57 -1.33 -10.08
CA SER A 16 6.67 0.05 -10.52
C SER A 16 5.29 0.66 -10.68
N LEU A 17 5.25 1.97 -10.86
CA LEU A 17 4.00 2.70 -11.14
C LEU A 17 3.34 2.29 -12.44
N ASP A 18 4.12 1.79 -13.39
CA ASP A 18 3.63 1.38 -14.70
C ASP A 18 3.05 -0.05 -14.65
N ASP A 19 3.22 -0.77 -13.52
CA ASP A 19 2.69 -2.11 -13.34
C ASP A 19 1.26 -2.04 -12.79
N PRO A 20 0.27 -2.69 -13.45
CA PRO A 20 -1.09 -2.68 -12.94
C PRO A 20 -1.18 -3.40 -11.59
N VAL A 21 -1.98 -2.85 -10.68
CA VAL A 21 -2.31 -3.51 -9.41
C VAL A 21 -3.12 -4.77 -9.74
N SER A 22 -2.48 -5.93 -9.66
CA SER A 22 -3.10 -7.22 -9.96
C SER A 22 -3.18 -8.09 -8.71
N PRO A 23 -4.19 -8.98 -8.59
CA PRO A 23 -4.28 -9.91 -7.47
C PRO A 23 -3.01 -10.76 -7.30
N GLU A 24 -2.37 -11.18 -8.40
CA GLU A 24 -1.12 -11.95 -8.36
C GLU A 24 0.05 -11.16 -7.74
N LEU A 25 0.17 -9.86 -8.07
CA LEU A 25 1.17 -8.99 -7.45
C LEU A 25 0.92 -8.83 -5.95
N VAL A 26 -0.34 -8.64 -5.55
CA VAL A 26 -0.72 -8.52 -4.14
C VAL A 26 -0.43 -9.81 -3.38
N ASP A 27 -0.77 -10.98 -3.94
CA ASP A 27 -0.46 -12.30 -3.35
C ASP A 27 1.05 -12.48 -3.14
N LYS A 28 1.84 -12.11 -4.16
CA LYS A 28 3.30 -12.15 -4.12
C LYS A 28 3.86 -11.27 -2.99
N ILE A 29 3.41 -10.03 -2.91
CA ILE A 29 3.81 -9.07 -1.86
C ILE A 29 3.44 -9.60 -0.47
N GLU A 30 2.22 -10.10 -0.30
CA GLU A 30 1.72 -10.65 0.96
C GLU A 30 2.57 -11.84 1.42
N ILE A 31 2.75 -12.84 0.55
CA ILE A 31 3.56 -14.03 0.85
C ILE A 31 5.00 -13.64 1.23
N SER A 32 5.58 -12.68 0.51
CA SER A 32 6.94 -12.22 0.79
C SER A 32 7.05 -11.45 2.10
N GLY A 33 6.07 -10.60 2.44
CA GLY A 33 6.09 -9.87 3.69
C GLY A 33 5.83 -10.78 4.90
N ASP A 34 4.93 -11.75 4.77
CA ASP A 34 4.67 -12.74 5.81
C ASP A 34 5.91 -13.61 6.10
N LYS A 35 6.66 -14.02 5.06
CA LYS A 35 7.93 -14.75 5.21
C LYS A 35 9.02 -13.93 5.93
N THR A 36 8.90 -12.62 5.92
CA THR A 36 9.90 -11.69 6.45
C THR A 36 9.48 -11.07 7.79
N ASN A 37 8.36 -11.53 8.36
CA ASN A 37 7.74 -11.00 9.58
C ASN A 37 7.53 -9.48 9.54
N ILE A 38 7.14 -8.96 8.37
CA ILE A 38 6.75 -7.56 8.23
C ILE A 38 5.48 -7.32 9.04
N ASP A 39 5.49 -6.25 9.86
CA ASP A 39 4.28 -5.77 10.53
C ASP A 39 3.50 -4.84 9.59
N TRP A 40 2.48 -5.39 8.93
CA TRP A 40 1.64 -4.65 7.99
C TRP A 40 0.91 -3.46 8.64
N PHE A 41 0.69 -3.47 9.95
CA PHE A 41 -0.03 -2.41 10.67
C PHE A 41 0.89 -1.29 11.17
N SER A 42 2.22 -1.43 11.05
CA SER A 42 3.16 -0.38 11.44
C SER A 42 3.47 0.63 10.33
N PHE A 43 2.92 0.47 9.13
CA PHE A 43 3.18 1.36 7.99
C PHE A 43 2.25 2.57 8.00
N GLU A 44 2.72 3.70 7.47
CA GLU A 44 1.90 4.89 7.22
C GLU A 44 0.72 4.58 6.29
N PHE A 45 0.89 3.61 5.41
CA PHE A 45 -0.19 3.12 4.54
C PHE A 45 -1.35 2.47 5.31
N PHE A 46 -1.09 1.91 6.50
CA PHE A 46 -2.15 1.42 7.37
C PHE A 46 -2.99 2.57 7.96
N GLU A 47 -2.37 3.72 8.26
CA GLU A 47 -3.09 4.91 8.72
C GLU A 47 -4.08 5.40 7.65
N ILE A 48 -3.65 5.42 6.38
CA ILE A 48 -4.52 5.77 5.24
C ILE A 48 -5.75 4.85 5.21
N ILE A 49 -5.55 3.54 5.27
CA ILE A 49 -6.66 2.56 5.28
C ILE A 49 -7.54 2.73 6.52
N SER A 50 -6.95 2.98 7.68
CA SER A 50 -7.69 3.17 8.93
C SER A 50 -8.62 4.39 8.86
N LEU A 51 -8.14 5.50 8.29
CA LEU A 51 -8.95 6.71 8.08
C LEU A 51 -10.08 6.49 7.07
N LEU A 52 -9.84 5.74 5.99
CA LEU A 52 -10.88 5.41 5.02
C LEU A 52 -11.99 4.55 5.63
N ARG A 53 -11.65 3.64 6.54
CA ARG A 53 -12.59 2.75 7.22
C ARG A 53 -13.59 3.45 8.13
N GLU A 54 -13.37 4.72 8.47
CA GLU A 54 -14.37 5.51 9.18
C GLU A 54 -15.61 5.80 8.31
N LYS A 55 -15.48 5.70 6.99
CA LYS A 55 -16.51 6.10 6.01
C LYS A 55 -16.86 5.03 4.99
N TYR A 56 -15.95 4.10 4.73
CA TYR A 56 -16.08 3.09 3.69
C TYR A 56 -15.86 1.69 4.26
N SER A 57 -16.57 0.70 3.72
CA SER A 57 -16.34 -0.71 3.98
C SER A 57 -15.01 -1.17 3.37
N LEU A 58 -14.50 -2.32 3.81
CA LEU A 58 -13.27 -2.91 3.26
C LEU A 58 -13.40 -3.23 1.76
N ASP A 59 -14.59 -3.59 1.30
CA ASP A 59 -14.85 -3.90 -0.11
C ASP A 59 -14.83 -2.63 -0.97
N GLU A 60 -15.45 -1.54 -0.50
CA GLU A 60 -15.36 -0.23 -1.17
C GLU A 60 -13.92 0.29 -1.22
N ILE A 61 -13.14 0.11 -0.14
CA ILE A 61 -11.74 0.51 -0.12
C ILE A 61 -10.90 -0.31 -1.12
N GLU A 62 -11.15 -1.62 -1.21
CA GLU A 62 -10.49 -2.46 -2.21
C GLU A 62 -10.81 -2.01 -3.65
N GLU A 63 -12.07 -1.72 -3.95
CA GLU A 63 -12.49 -1.19 -5.26
C GLU A 63 -11.82 0.15 -5.55
N MET A 64 -11.85 1.09 -4.61
CA MET A 64 -11.20 2.40 -4.75
C MET A 64 -9.69 2.29 -5.01
N LEU A 65 -9.01 1.31 -4.41
CA LEU A 65 -7.59 1.06 -4.66
C LEU A 65 -7.32 0.47 -6.06
N TYR A 66 -8.21 -0.37 -6.59
CA TYR A 66 -8.10 -0.89 -7.96
C TYR A 66 -8.42 0.18 -9.01
N ASP A 67 -9.39 1.05 -8.73
CA ASP A 67 -9.81 2.13 -9.62
C ASP A 67 -8.92 3.39 -9.52
N GLU A 68 -7.90 3.35 -8.67
CA GLU A 68 -7.04 4.49 -8.35
C GLU A 68 -7.84 5.75 -7.95
N ASP A 69 -8.84 5.58 -7.08
CA ASP A 69 -9.75 6.66 -6.69
C ASP A 69 -8.96 7.88 -6.19
N PRO A 70 -9.18 9.08 -6.78
CA PRO A 70 -8.48 10.31 -6.40
C PRO A 70 -8.52 10.62 -4.90
N LYS A 71 -9.58 10.20 -4.19
CA LYS A 71 -9.70 10.43 -2.75
C LYS A 71 -8.64 9.67 -1.94
N ILE A 72 -8.29 8.45 -2.36
CA ILE A 72 -7.23 7.69 -1.68
C ILE A 72 -5.88 8.37 -1.94
N ILE A 73 -5.66 8.84 -3.17
CA ILE A 73 -4.43 9.54 -3.55
C ILE A 73 -4.27 10.84 -2.75
N GLU A 74 -5.35 11.63 -2.65
CA GLU A 74 -5.37 12.88 -1.89
C GLU A 74 -5.12 12.62 -0.39
N LEU A 75 -5.87 11.70 0.22
CA LEU A 75 -5.72 11.35 1.63
C LEU A 75 -4.32 10.80 1.91
N GLY A 76 -3.85 9.90 1.05
CA GLY A 76 -2.52 9.32 1.17
C GLY A 76 -1.44 10.37 1.08
N SER A 77 -1.55 11.32 0.15
CA SER A 77 -0.58 12.41 0.02
C SER A 77 -0.54 13.28 1.28
N ILE A 78 -1.68 13.54 1.92
CA ILE A 78 -1.77 14.29 3.17
C ILE A 78 -1.13 13.53 4.34
N VAL A 79 -1.35 12.21 4.45
CA VAL A 79 -0.77 11.38 5.51
C VAL A 79 0.74 11.29 5.34
N LEU A 80 1.20 11.04 4.11
CA LEU A 80 2.61 10.91 3.77
C LEU A 80 3.38 12.24 3.95
N ASP A 81 2.80 13.38 3.56
CA ASP A 81 3.40 14.71 3.76
C ASP A 81 3.63 15.05 5.24
N LYS A 82 2.79 14.49 6.14
CA LYS A 82 2.96 14.62 7.59
C LYS A 82 3.98 13.64 8.17
N SER A 83 4.37 12.60 7.42
CA SER A 83 5.39 11.65 7.86
C SER A 83 6.78 12.28 7.71
N LEU A 84 7.53 12.33 8.81
CA LEU A 84 8.91 12.82 8.84
C LEU A 84 9.90 11.92 8.06
N LEU A 85 9.42 10.80 7.50
CA LEU A 85 10.23 9.74 6.92
C LEU A 85 10.36 9.84 5.39
N ILE A 86 9.70 10.81 4.75
CA ILE A 86 9.69 10.93 3.29
C ILE A 86 10.51 12.14 2.86
N GLU A 87 11.41 11.93 1.90
CA GLU A 87 12.25 13.01 1.38
C GLU A 87 11.38 14.08 0.69
N ASN A 88 11.61 15.36 1.04
CA ASN A 88 10.88 16.56 0.58
C ASN A 88 10.81 16.78 -0.95
N ASN A 89 11.31 15.86 -1.78
CA ASN A 89 11.41 16.01 -3.23
C ASN A 89 10.76 14.86 -4.02
N GLN A 90 9.99 14.00 -3.34
CA GLN A 90 9.22 12.93 -4.00
C GLN A 90 7.82 13.42 -4.38
N ASN A 91 7.33 12.99 -5.54
CA ASN A 91 5.92 13.21 -5.89
C ASN A 91 5.05 12.31 -5.00
N MET A 92 4.30 12.91 -4.08
CA MET A 92 3.50 12.19 -3.09
C MET A 92 2.42 11.33 -3.75
N GLU A 93 1.77 11.82 -4.81
CA GLU A 93 0.75 11.05 -5.52
C GLU A 93 1.33 9.76 -6.10
N ASP A 94 2.49 9.89 -6.75
CA ASP A 94 3.24 8.76 -7.30
C ASP A 94 3.71 7.80 -6.20
N LEU A 95 4.06 8.31 -5.03
CA LEU A 95 4.41 7.46 -3.90
C LEU A 95 3.19 6.69 -3.37
N VAL A 96 2.05 7.35 -3.22
CA VAL A 96 0.80 6.71 -2.78
C VAL A 96 0.40 5.60 -3.77
N ARG A 97 0.35 5.92 -5.08
CA ARG A 97 0.02 4.96 -6.14
C ARG A 97 0.97 3.76 -6.14
N LEU A 98 2.28 4.01 -5.97
CA LEU A 98 3.28 2.93 -5.93
C LEU A 98 2.98 1.93 -4.79
N TYR A 99 2.35 2.37 -3.70
CA TYR A 99 2.04 1.51 -2.56
C TYR A 99 0.60 1.00 -2.53
N PHE A 100 -0.22 1.18 -3.59
CA PHE A 100 -1.54 0.54 -3.70
C PHE A 100 -1.51 -0.98 -3.51
N PRO A 101 -0.55 -1.73 -4.08
CA PRO A 101 -0.48 -3.17 -3.81
C PRO A 101 -0.26 -3.50 -2.33
N VAL A 102 0.48 -2.67 -1.58
CA VAL A 102 0.70 -2.85 -0.15
C VAL A 102 -0.56 -2.50 0.64
N MET A 103 -1.25 -1.43 0.28
CA MET A 103 -2.55 -1.07 0.84
C MET A 103 -3.60 -2.18 0.63
N GLN A 104 -3.59 -2.85 -0.53
CA GLN A 104 -4.42 -4.03 -0.78
C GLN A 104 -4.09 -5.20 0.18
N VAL A 105 -2.81 -5.45 0.45
CA VAL A 105 -2.42 -6.44 1.48
C VAL A 105 -2.98 -6.06 2.85
N ILE A 106 -2.87 -4.79 3.25
CA ILE A 106 -3.41 -4.30 4.52
C ILE A 106 -4.92 -4.53 4.61
N VAL A 107 -5.67 -4.21 3.55
CA VAL A 107 -7.12 -4.46 3.48
C VAL A 107 -7.43 -5.95 3.68
N ARG A 108 -6.68 -6.85 3.03
CA ARG A 108 -6.82 -8.31 3.23
C ARG A 108 -6.50 -8.75 4.66
N LYS A 109 -5.42 -8.25 5.25
CA LYS A 109 -5.06 -8.54 6.66
C LYS A 109 -6.14 -8.08 7.64
N LEU A 110 -6.81 -6.96 7.36
CA LEU A 110 -7.91 -6.47 8.19
C LEU A 110 -9.18 -7.34 8.11
N ARG A 111 -9.39 -8.09 7.02
CA ARG A 111 -10.53 -9.01 6.91
C ARG A 111 -10.41 -10.26 7.78
N ILE A 112 -9.17 -10.65 8.11
CA ILE A 112 -8.86 -11.85 8.89
C ILE A 112 -8.60 -11.56 10.38
N THR A 113 -8.65 -10.28 10.78
CA THR A 113 -8.48 -9.81 12.16
C THR A 113 -9.84 -9.65 12.83
#